data_AF-A0A9D2HVB5-F1
#
_entry.id   AF-A0A9D2HVB5-F1
#
_cell.length_a   1.000
_cell.length_b   1.000
_cell.length_c   1.000
_cell.angle_alpha   90.00
_cell.angle_beta   90.00
_cell.angle_gamma   90.00
#
_symmetry.space_group_name_H-M   'P 1'
#
loop_
_entity.id
_entity.type
_entity.pdbx_description
1 polymer ?
#
loop_
_entity_poly.entity_id
_entity_poly.type
_entity_poly.pdbx_seq_one_letter_code
_entity_poly.pdbx_strand_id
1 'polypeptide(L)'
;MPGRLRPYTTRKKEACLQLIRQDPHTLLAYTTISKEGIRIICPYICHPDFYFRNETELYKLAFEKINRHYAALIGHEYDEKCKNITRLSGLAHDPEAWYCENALPFEIEAPASLLDETKSRKKQERLQKVVDAIRTHLADKGVEYTDHQRNNYIMRTGYLFNAYGVDQQTATAWGVKQFADYDGDVAGIFRSCYRKTDEYGTLKLPSHSGKKSSPNDAATSVVSDIEAFLSTQGRFRKNTITRKCEMAETGSDKFSDLTDRMVNTLWCRMS
;
A
#
# COMPACT_ATOMS: atom_id res chain seq x y z
N MET A 1 -7.96 63.57 3.46
CA MET A 1 -7.45 62.25 3.03
C MET A 1 -8.48 61.18 3.40
N PRO A 2 -9.19 60.52 2.47
CA PRO A 2 -10.03 59.40 2.87
C PRO A 2 -9.18 58.13 2.90
N GLY A 3 -8.73 57.74 4.09
CA GLY A 3 -8.15 56.42 4.33
C GLY A 3 -9.28 55.39 4.33
N ARG A 4 -9.30 54.50 3.34
CA ARG A 4 -10.25 53.38 3.29
C ARG A 4 -9.77 52.28 4.24
N LEU A 5 -10.40 52.17 5.41
CA LEU A 5 -10.17 51.06 6.34
C LEU A 5 -10.73 49.77 5.70
N ARG A 6 -9.86 48.78 5.43
CA ARG A 6 -10.31 47.45 4.98
C ARG A 6 -10.89 46.68 6.18
N PRO A 7 -11.99 45.93 6.01
CA PRO A 7 -12.54 45.07 7.07
C PRO A 7 -11.49 44.09 7.60
N TYR A 8 -11.59 43.71 8.88
CA TYR A 8 -10.70 42.75 9.54
C TYR A 8 -10.64 41.38 8.81
N THR A 9 -11.78 40.92 8.29
CA THR A 9 -11.88 39.68 7.50
C THR A 9 -11.08 39.75 6.20
N THR A 10 -11.04 40.92 5.55
CA THR A 10 -10.23 41.15 4.34
C THR A 10 -8.74 41.09 4.64
N ARG A 11 -8.29 41.69 5.76
CA ARG A 11 -6.87 41.59 6.19
C ARG A 11 -6.47 40.16 6.52
N LYS A 12 -7.33 39.39 7.18
CA LYS A 12 -7.07 37.98 7.51
C LYS A 12 -6.93 37.13 6.25
N LYS A 13 -7.80 37.36 5.26
CA LYS A 13 -7.73 36.68 3.96
C LYS A 13 -6.48 37.03 3.16
N GLU A 14 -6.10 38.30 3.13
CA GLU A 14 -4.86 38.77 2.47
C GLU A 14 -3.63 38.10 3.09
N ALA A 15 -3.56 37.98 4.42
CA ALA A 15 -2.48 37.26 5.11
C ALA A 15 -2.46 35.76 4.75
N CYS A 16 -3.63 35.10 4.69
CA CYS A 16 -3.72 33.70 4.25
C CYS A 16 -3.22 33.53 2.81
N LEU A 17 -3.62 34.42 1.90
CA LEU A 17 -3.16 34.41 0.51
C LEU A 17 -1.64 34.59 0.42
N GLN A 18 -1.02 35.45 1.24
CA GLN A 18 0.43 35.61 1.25
C GLN A 18 1.15 34.30 1.62
N LEU A 19 0.68 33.61 2.67
CA LEU A 19 1.24 32.32 3.08
C LEU A 19 1.08 31.25 1.99
N ILE A 20 -0.12 31.14 1.40
CA ILE A 20 -0.40 30.20 0.32
C ILE A 20 0.52 30.45 -0.89
N ARG A 21 0.71 31.71 -1.28
CA ARG A 21 1.56 32.08 -2.42
C ARG A 21 3.05 31.80 -2.19
N GLN A 22 3.49 31.79 -0.93
CA GLN A 22 4.87 31.45 -0.55
C GLN A 22 5.09 29.95 -0.41
N ASP A 23 4.01 29.16 -0.33
CA ASP A 23 4.11 27.71 -0.27
C ASP A 23 4.57 27.15 -1.63
N PRO A 24 5.66 26.34 -1.65
CA PRO A 24 6.23 25.83 -2.89
C PRO A 24 5.30 24.85 -3.63
N HIS A 25 4.27 24.31 -2.96
CA HIS A 25 3.33 23.37 -3.55
C HIS A 25 2.12 24.04 -4.22
N THR A 26 1.92 25.34 -4.04
CA THR A 26 0.79 26.06 -4.64
C THR A 26 1.00 26.26 -6.14
N LEU A 27 0.24 25.54 -6.97
CA LEU A 27 0.19 25.75 -8.43
C LEU A 27 -0.71 26.93 -8.79
N LEU A 28 -1.91 26.99 -8.22
CA LEU A 28 -2.88 28.05 -8.49
C LEU A 28 -3.66 28.39 -7.21
N ALA A 29 -3.77 29.67 -6.89
CA ALA A 29 -4.62 30.15 -5.82
C ALA A 29 -5.46 31.35 -6.26
N TYR A 30 -6.77 31.32 -5.99
CA TYR A 30 -7.69 32.41 -6.33
C TYR A 30 -8.85 32.52 -5.35
N THR A 31 -9.41 33.71 -5.28
CA THR A 31 -10.63 34.02 -4.57
C THR A 31 -11.85 33.41 -5.27
N THR A 32 -12.68 32.69 -4.52
CA THR A 32 -13.92 32.09 -5.05
C THR A 32 -14.96 33.14 -5.45
N ILE A 33 -15.99 32.73 -6.20
CA ILE A 33 -17.07 33.62 -6.67
C ILE A 33 -17.80 34.35 -5.53
N SER A 34 -17.92 33.71 -4.36
CA SER A 34 -18.50 34.30 -3.14
C SER A 34 -17.64 35.41 -2.54
N LYS A 35 -16.41 35.62 -3.02
CA LYS A 35 -15.39 36.54 -2.50
C LYS A 35 -14.85 36.22 -1.09
N GLU A 36 -15.45 35.28 -0.38
CA GLU A 36 -15.04 34.87 0.96
C GLU A 36 -14.02 33.73 0.95
N GLY A 37 -14.15 32.77 0.02
CA GLY A 37 -13.28 31.60 -0.04
C GLY A 37 -11.97 31.87 -0.78
N ILE A 38 -11.00 30.99 -0.54
CA ILE A 38 -9.78 30.82 -1.33
C ILE A 38 -9.81 29.39 -1.88
N ARG A 39 -9.57 29.24 -3.17
CA ARG A 39 -9.37 27.94 -3.81
C ARG A 39 -7.91 27.76 -4.14
N ILE A 40 -7.37 26.60 -3.77
CA ILE A 40 -5.97 26.23 -3.95
C ILE A 40 -5.96 24.97 -4.83
N ILE A 41 -5.11 24.97 -5.85
CA ILE A 41 -4.82 23.81 -6.70
C ILE A 41 -3.34 23.50 -6.53
N CYS A 42 -3.04 22.22 -6.28
CA CYS A 42 -1.69 21.72 -6.10
C CYS A 42 -1.51 20.43 -6.90
N PRO A 43 -0.32 20.15 -7.45
CA PRO A 43 0.00 18.86 -8.02
C PRO A 43 0.27 17.85 -6.90
N TYR A 44 0.06 16.57 -7.19
CA TYR A 44 0.46 15.48 -6.31
C TYR A 44 0.94 14.28 -7.14
N ILE A 45 1.83 13.48 -6.55
CA ILE A 45 2.37 12.25 -7.12
C ILE A 45 2.25 11.11 -6.10
N CYS A 46 2.18 9.88 -6.58
CA CYS A 46 2.27 8.71 -5.72
C CYS A 46 3.74 8.42 -5.41
N HIS A 47 4.06 8.16 -4.14
CA HIS A 47 5.39 7.66 -3.77
C HIS A 47 5.66 6.33 -4.50
N PRO A 48 6.88 6.08 -5.03
CA PRO A 48 7.18 4.88 -5.83
C PRO A 48 6.87 3.55 -5.11
N ASP A 49 7.10 3.50 -3.80
CA ASP A 49 6.85 2.31 -2.97
C ASP A 49 5.39 2.16 -2.49
N PHE A 50 4.49 3.08 -2.87
CA PHE A 50 3.09 3.02 -2.47
C PHE A 50 2.23 2.41 -3.57
N TYR A 51 1.68 1.22 -3.28
CA TYR A 51 0.67 0.58 -4.11
C TYR A 51 -0.73 0.88 -3.57
N PHE A 52 -1.54 1.59 -4.35
CA PHE A 52 -2.95 1.90 -4.05
C PHE A 52 -3.89 1.04 -4.92
N ARG A 53 -5.09 0.75 -4.43
CA ARG A 53 -6.03 -0.15 -5.13
C ARG A 53 -6.67 0.49 -6.35
N ASN A 54 -6.97 1.78 -6.27
CA ASN A 54 -7.58 2.57 -7.33
C ASN A 54 -7.36 4.07 -7.11
N GLU A 55 -7.54 4.85 -8.17
CA GLU A 55 -7.35 6.31 -8.15
C GLU A 55 -8.18 7.05 -7.09
N THR A 56 -9.34 6.51 -6.70
CA THR A 56 -10.19 7.13 -5.66
C THR A 56 -9.55 7.04 -4.28
N GLU A 57 -8.83 5.96 -3.99
CA GLU A 57 -8.04 5.81 -2.75
C GLU A 57 -6.89 6.81 -2.71
N LEU A 58 -6.11 6.88 -3.79
CA LEU A 58 -5.00 7.83 -3.89
C LEU A 58 -5.50 9.28 -3.77
N TYR A 59 -6.58 9.64 -4.45
CA TYR A 59 -7.16 10.98 -4.39
C TYR A 59 -7.64 11.34 -2.98
N LYS A 60 -8.26 10.42 -2.24
CA LYS A 60 -8.69 10.68 -0.86
C LYS A 60 -7.51 10.99 0.06
N LEU A 61 -6.43 10.21 -0.06
CA LEU A 61 -5.20 10.44 0.70
C LEU A 61 -4.55 11.78 0.33
N ALA A 62 -4.49 12.10 -0.96
CA ALA A 62 -4.01 13.39 -1.45
C ALA A 62 -4.86 14.55 -0.91
N PHE A 63 -6.19 14.43 -1.03
CA PHE A 63 -7.14 15.42 -0.54
C PHE A 63 -6.92 15.69 0.94
N GLU A 64 -6.83 14.66 1.77
CA GLU A 64 -6.60 14.82 3.20
C GLU A 64 -5.22 15.42 3.53
N LYS A 65 -4.14 14.92 2.92
CA LYS A 65 -2.76 15.41 3.17
C LYS A 65 -2.63 16.88 2.81
N ILE A 66 -3.08 17.25 1.60
CA ILE A 66 -2.99 18.62 1.08
C ILE A 66 -3.85 19.58 1.90
N ASN A 67 -5.10 19.23 2.18
CA ASN A 67 -5.98 20.13 2.92
C ASN A 67 -5.54 20.32 4.37
N ARG A 68 -5.04 19.27 5.05
CA ARG A 68 -4.46 19.39 6.40
C ARG A 68 -3.23 20.31 6.38
N HIS A 69 -2.37 20.18 5.37
CA HIS A 69 -1.20 21.05 5.22
C HIS A 69 -1.59 22.53 5.14
N TYR A 70 -2.50 22.88 4.22
CA TYR A 70 -2.93 24.28 4.10
C TYR A 70 -3.70 24.75 5.31
N ALA A 71 -4.56 23.92 5.91
CA ALA A 71 -5.28 24.29 7.13
C ALA A 71 -4.35 24.62 8.29
N ALA A 72 -3.26 23.85 8.45
CA ALA A 72 -2.21 24.14 9.42
C ALA A 72 -1.45 25.43 9.06
N LEU A 73 -1.11 25.62 7.78
CA LEU A 73 -0.39 26.79 7.29
C LEU A 73 -1.16 28.10 7.56
N ILE A 74 -2.46 28.14 7.27
CA ILE A 74 -3.27 29.36 7.39
C ILE A 74 -4.05 29.46 8.71
N GLY A 75 -4.06 28.41 9.52
CA GLY A 75 -4.82 28.35 10.78
C GLY A 75 -6.34 28.37 10.58
N HIS A 76 -6.85 27.75 9.52
CA HIS A 76 -8.28 27.68 9.19
C HIS A 76 -8.66 26.29 8.68
N GLU A 77 -9.84 25.82 9.07
CA GLU A 77 -10.39 24.55 8.58
C GLU A 77 -10.74 24.62 7.08
N TYR A 78 -10.78 23.44 6.44
CA TYR A 78 -11.11 23.26 5.03
C TYR A 78 -12.50 22.62 4.86
N ASP A 79 -13.10 22.77 3.68
CA ASP A 79 -14.40 22.16 3.37
C ASP A 79 -14.26 20.67 3.01
N GLU A 80 -14.64 19.79 3.93
CA GLU A 80 -14.64 18.33 3.75
C GLU A 80 -15.59 17.83 2.65
N LYS A 81 -16.55 18.65 2.21
CA LYS A 81 -17.51 18.25 1.16
C LYS A 81 -16.84 18.15 -0.22
N CYS A 82 -15.58 18.56 -0.35
CA CYS A 82 -14.83 18.54 -1.61
C CYS A 82 -14.05 17.23 -1.89
N LYS A 83 -14.24 16.18 -1.09
CA LYS A 83 -13.49 14.90 -1.20
C LYS A 83 -13.81 13.99 -2.41
N ASN A 84 -14.68 14.41 -3.33
CA ASN A 84 -15.10 13.58 -4.45
C ASN A 84 -14.30 13.92 -5.72
N ILE A 85 -13.57 12.93 -6.25
CA ILE A 85 -12.72 13.05 -7.44
C ILE A 85 -13.48 13.50 -8.70
N THR A 86 -14.78 13.18 -8.83
CA THR A 86 -15.59 13.57 -9.99
C THR A 86 -16.22 14.95 -9.85
N ARG A 87 -16.02 15.64 -8.72
CA ARG A 87 -16.61 16.95 -8.48
C ARG A 87 -15.89 18.00 -9.31
N LEU A 88 -16.65 18.73 -10.11
CA LEU A 88 -16.14 19.85 -10.90
C LEU A 88 -15.59 20.95 -9.99
N SER A 89 -14.40 21.44 -10.32
CA SER A 89 -13.77 22.60 -9.69
C SER A 89 -13.85 23.80 -10.64
N GLY A 90 -14.76 24.74 -10.33
CA GLY A 90 -14.93 25.94 -11.15
C GLY A 90 -13.85 26.99 -10.87
N LEU A 91 -13.27 27.53 -11.93
CA LEU A 91 -12.36 28.69 -11.90
C LEU A 91 -13.17 29.99 -11.81
N ALA A 92 -12.83 30.86 -10.87
CA ALA A 92 -13.48 32.15 -10.71
C ALA A 92 -12.58 33.27 -11.24
N HIS A 93 -13.17 34.34 -11.75
CA HIS A 93 -12.42 35.55 -12.07
C HIS A 93 -11.89 36.21 -10.80
N ASP A 94 -10.57 36.24 -10.68
CA ASP A 94 -9.83 36.93 -9.63
C ASP A 94 -8.63 37.67 -10.28
N PRO A 95 -8.62 39.02 -10.30
CA PRO A 95 -7.48 39.80 -10.79
C PRO A 95 -6.18 39.53 -10.04
N GLU A 96 -6.29 39.06 -8.78
CA GLU A 96 -5.16 38.76 -7.90
C GLU A 96 -4.86 37.25 -7.86
N ALA A 97 -5.32 36.48 -8.85
CA ALA A 97 -5.01 35.06 -8.94
C ALA A 97 -3.49 34.85 -8.99
N TRP A 98 -3.02 33.87 -8.22
CA TRP A 98 -1.62 33.46 -8.20
C TRP A 98 -1.42 32.18 -8.99
N TYR A 99 -0.40 32.13 -9.82
CA TYR A 99 0.00 30.95 -10.57
C TYR A 99 1.50 30.73 -10.46
N CYS A 100 1.92 29.49 -10.18
CA CYS A 100 3.32 29.08 -10.14
C CYS A 100 3.50 27.80 -10.97
N GLU A 101 4.10 27.94 -12.16
CA GLU A 101 4.28 26.82 -13.11
C GLU A 101 5.13 25.68 -12.53
N ASN A 102 6.11 26.00 -11.69
CA ASN A 102 7.06 25.04 -11.12
C ASN A 102 6.67 24.57 -9.71
N ALA A 103 5.37 24.56 -9.39
CA ALA A 103 4.89 24.11 -8.09
C ALA A 103 5.31 22.66 -7.81
N LEU A 104 5.88 22.42 -6.62
CA LEU A 104 6.32 21.09 -6.21
C LEU A 104 5.12 20.19 -5.92
N PRO A 105 5.08 18.96 -6.46
CA PRO A 105 4.00 18.05 -6.14
C PRO A 105 4.07 17.59 -4.68
N PHE A 106 2.91 17.40 -4.07
CA PHE A 106 2.83 16.62 -2.83
C PHE A 106 3.06 15.15 -3.14
N GLU A 107 3.99 14.53 -2.43
CA GLU A 107 4.19 13.08 -2.51
C GLU A 107 3.22 12.36 -1.56
N ILE A 108 2.44 11.41 -2.08
CA ILE A 108 1.44 10.67 -1.31
C ILE A 108 1.99 9.29 -0.98
N GLU A 109 2.09 9.03 0.32
CA GLU A 109 2.68 7.82 0.89
C GLU A 109 1.61 6.89 1.45
N ALA A 110 1.98 5.63 1.68
CA ALA A 110 1.14 4.66 2.35
C ALA A 110 0.78 5.15 3.77
N PRO A 111 -0.51 5.10 4.17
CA PRO A 111 -0.89 5.29 5.56
C PRO A 111 -0.11 4.35 6.47
N ALA A 112 0.36 4.84 7.62
CA ALA A 112 1.09 4.04 8.61
C ALA A 112 0.32 2.77 9.01
N SER A 113 -1.02 2.83 9.05
CA SER A 113 -1.89 1.69 9.33
C SER A 113 -1.75 0.55 8.32
N LEU A 114 -1.65 0.84 7.02
CA LEU A 114 -1.48 -0.20 5.99
C LEU A 114 -0.10 -0.86 6.06
N LEU A 115 0.92 -0.10 6.45
CA LEU A 115 2.27 -0.64 6.67
C LEU A 115 2.29 -1.61 7.86
N ASP A 116 1.60 -1.27 8.94
CA ASP A 116 1.51 -2.11 10.14
C ASP A 116 0.67 -3.38 9.90
N GLU A 117 -0.45 -3.28 9.18
CA GLU A 117 -1.25 -4.45 8.77
C GLU A 117 -0.42 -5.42 7.93
N THR A 118 0.36 -4.91 6.97
CA THR A 118 1.21 -5.74 6.11
C THR A 118 2.32 -6.43 6.90
N LYS A 119 2.96 -5.74 7.85
CA LYS A 119 3.96 -6.32 8.75
C LYS A 119 3.35 -7.40 9.64
N SER A 120 2.17 -7.14 10.20
CA SER A 120 1.44 -8.09 11.05
C SER A 120 1.11 -9.38 10.29
N ARG A 121 0.57 -9.23 9.06
CA ARG A 121 0.28 -10.38 8.18
C ARG A 121 1.53 -11.20 7.86
N LYS A 122 2.64 -10.55 7.48
CA LYS A 122 3.92 -11.24 7.23
C LYS A 122 4.44 -11.98 8.47
N LYS A 123 4.30 -11.39 9.67
CA LYS A 123 4.68 -12.03 10.93
C LYS A 123 3.85 -13.29 11.17
N GLN A 124 2.53 -13.22 10.95
CA GLN A 124 1.62 -14.34 11.09
C GLN A 124 1.90 -15.46 10.07
N GLU A 125 2.16 -15.11 8.81
CA GLU A 125 2.54 -16.08 7.77
C GLU A 125 3.87 -16.77 8.09
N ARG A 126 4.88 -16.04 8.57
CA ARG A 126 6.15 -16.64 9.04
C ARG A 126 5.91 -17.59 10.21
N LEU A 127 5.10 -17.18 11.20
CA LEU A 127 4.78 -18.02 12.35
C LEU A 127 4.14 -19.34 11.92
N GLN A 128 3.18 -19.28 10.98
CA GLN A 128 2.54 -20.48 10.45
C GLN A 128 3.54 -21.42 9.79
N LYS A 129 4.46 -20.90 8.96
CA LYS A 129 5.53 -21.72 8.35
C LYS A 129 6.43 -22.40 9.39
N VAL A 130 6.73 -21.71 10.50
CA VAL A 130 7.49 -22.31 11.62
C VAL A 130 6.70 -23.43 12.26
N VAL A 131 5.41 -23.22 12.52
CA VAL A 131 4.53 -24.25 13.09
C VAL A 131 4.48 -25.49 12.20
N ASP A 132 4.33 -25.32 10.89
CA ASP A 132 4.28 -26.44 9.95
C ASP A 132 5.62 -27.18 9.91
N ALA A 133 6.74 -26.46 9.88
CA ALA A 133 8.07 -27.07 9.94
C ALA A 133 8.31 -27.85 11.26
N ILE A 134 7.85 -27.32 12.39
CA ILE A 134 7.92 -28.01 13.69
C ILE A 134 7.10 -29.30 13.65
N ARG A 135 5.87 -29.26 13.12
CA ARG A 135 5.01 -30.45 13.02
C ARG A 135 5.67 -31.54 12.18
N THR A 136 6.21 -31.19 11.01
CA THR A 136 6.97 -32.13 10.17
C THR A 136 8.17 -32.70 10.91
N HIS A 137 8.98 -31.86 11.56
CA HIS A 137 10.17 -32.31 12.30
C HIS A 137 9.84 -33.24 13.47
N LEU A 138 8.73 -33.01 14.15
CA LEU A 138 8.26 -33.90 15.24
C LEU A 138 7.73 -35.22 14.68
N ALA A 139 6.97 -35.19 13.59
CA ALA A 139 6.47 -36.39 12.92
C ALA A 139 7.61 -37.27 12.37
N ASP A 140 8.62 -36.68 11.73
CA ASP A 140 9.81 -37.39 11.23
C ASP A 140 10.59 -38.10 12.35
N LYS A 141 10.48 -37.59 13.59
CA LYS A 141 11.09 -38.17 14.79
C LYS A 141 10.14 -39.08 15.58
N GLY A 142 8.94 -39.36 15.06
CA GLY A 142 7.93 -40.18 15.71
C GLY A 142 7.41 -39.60 17.03
N VAL A 143 7.47 -38.28 17.21
CA VAL A 143 6.97 -37.60 18.41
C VAL A 143 5.53 -37.14 18.16
N GLU A 144 4.59 -37.81 18.79
CA GLU A 144 3.17 -37.51 18.66
C GLU A 144 2.59 -36.91 19.94
N TYR A 145 1.55 -36.09 19.78
CA TYR A 145 0.83 -35.52 20.90
C TYR A 145 -0.23 -36.52 21.38
N THR A 146 0.18 -37.40 22.30
CA THR A 146 -0.68 -38.44 22.91
C THR A 146 -0.62 -38.36 24.44
N ASP A 147 -1.63 -38.88 25.14
CA ASP A 147 -1.86 -38.70 26.60
C ASP A 147 -0.63 -38.90 27.49
N HIS A 148 0.23 -39.86 27.16
CA HIS A 148 1.43 -40.18 27.95
C HIS A 148 2.69 -39.40 27.52
N GLN A 149 2.62 -38.66 26.40
CA GLN A 149 3.75 -37.93 25.79
C GLN A 149 3.46 -36.43 25.56
N ARG A 150 2.29 -35.91 25.96
CA ARG A 150 1.89 -34.51 25.77
C ARG A 150 2.96 -33.52 26.25
N ASN A 151 3.49 -33.69 27.46
CA ASN A 151 4.54 -32.84 28.01
C ASN A 151 5.82 -32.86 27.15
N ASN A 152 6.23 -34.04 26.67
CA ASN A 152 7.42 -34.18 25.83
C ASN A 152 7.24 -33.47 24.49
N TYR A 153 6.06 -33.61 23.89
CA TYR A 153 5.70 -32.93 22.65
C TYR A 153 5.73 -31.40 22.80
N ILE A 154 5.11 -30.87 23.86
CA ILE A 154 5.06 -29.43 24.15
C ILE A 154 6.47 -28.89 24.39
N MET A 155 7.30 -29.60 25.15
CA MET A 155 8.70 -29.22 25.40
C MET A 155 9.53 -29.19 24.11
N ARG A 156 9.47 -30.24 23.28
CA ARG A 156 10.19 -30.28 21.99
C ARG A 156 9.72 -29.19 21.04
N THR A 157 8.42 -28.91 21.04
CA THR A 157 7.83 -27.77 20.31
C THR A 157 8.46 -26.46 20.77
N GLY A 158 8.53 -26.21 22.08
CA GLY A 158 9.14 -25.01 22.66
C GLY A 158 10.61 -24.83 22.27
N TYR A 159 11.42 -25.89 22.31
CA TYR A 159 12.82 -25.83 21.86
C TYR A 159 12.95 -25.55 20.36
N LEU A 160 12.10 -26.13 19.53
CA LEU A 160 12.13 -25.86 18.09
C LEU A 160 11.70 -24.41 17.78
N PHE A 161 10.72 -23.86 18.49
CA PHE A 161 10.38 -22.44 18.38
C PHE A 161 11.57 -21.52 18.67
N ASN A 162 12.32 -21.82 19.74
CA ASN A 162 13.56 -21.13 20.07
C ASN A 162 14.58 -21.27 18.93
N ALA A 163 14.80 -22.50 18.44
CA ALA A 163 15.72 -22.79 17.37
C ALA A 163 15.38 -22.10 16.03
N TYR A 164 14.09 -21.93 15.69
CA TYR A 164 13.65 -21.17 14.52
C TYR A 164 13.64 -19.64 14.71
N GLY A 165 14.00 -19.15 15.90
CA GLY A 165 14.13 -17.73 16.20
C GLY A 165 12.80 -16.99 16.18
N VAL A 166 11.76 -17.59 16.77
CA VAL A 166 10.48 -16.91 17.07
C VAL A 166 10.62 -16.24 18.44
N ASP A 167 10.04 -15.04 18.62
CA ASP A 167 10.10 -14.39 19.92
C ASP A 167 9.33 -15.17 21.00
N GLN A 168 9.87 -15.21 22.21
CA GLN A 168 9.32 -16.00 23.32
C GLN A 168 7.85 -15.67 23.61
N GLN A 169 7.47 -14.38 23.56
CA GLN A 169 6.11 -13.94 23.85
C GLN A 169 5.13 -14.49 22.81
N THR A 170 5.45 -14.38 21.52
CA THR A 170 4.65 -14.93 20.43
C THR A 170 4.57 -16.45 20.50
N ALA A 171 5.68 -17.13 20.76
CA ALA A 171 5.70 -18.59 20.91
C ALA A 171 4.86 -19.07 22.10
N THR A 172 4.96 -18.37 23.24
CA THR A 172 4.18 -18.68 24.45
C THR A 172 2.68 -18.46 24.22
N ALA A 173 2.30 -17.33 23.62
CA ALA A 173 0.91 -17.04 23.29
C ALA A 173 0.32 -18.07 22.33
N TRP A 174 1.10 -18.49 21.32
CA TRP A 174 0.71 -19.59 20.43
C TRP A 174 0.55 -20.91 21.19
N GLY A 175 1.51 -21.27 22.04
CA GLY A 175 1.52 -22.53 22.79
C GLY A 175 0.33 -22.66 23.74
N VAL A 176 0.05 -21.63 24.53
CA VAL A 176 -1.11 -21.60 25.46
C VAL A 176 -2.42 -21.78 24.70
N LYS A 177 -2.56 -21.16 23.53
CA LYS A 177 -3.74 -21.31 22.69
C LYS A 177 -3.84 -22.71 22.07
N GLN A 178 -2.72 -23.26 21.60
CA GLN A 178 -2.68 -24.54 20.89
C GLN A 178 -2.88 -25.75 21.81
N PHE A 179 -2.35 -25.70 23.03
CA PHE A 179 -2.40 -26.78 24.01
C PHE A 179 -3.34 -26.45 25.17
N ALA A 180 -4.50 -25.84 24.86
CA ALA A 180 -5.48 -25.44 25.86
C ALA A 180 -6.12 -26.62 26.61
N ASP A 181 -5.99 -27.83 26.05
CA ASP A 181 -6.43 -29.11 26.60
C ASP A 181 -5.40 -29.77 27.55
N TYR A 182 -4.24 -29.13 27.76
CA TYR A 182 -3.19 -29.65 28.63
C TYR A 182 -3.27 -29.01 30.02
N ASP A 183 -3.44 -29.85 31.06
CA ASP A 183 -3.63 -29.40 32.45
C ASP A 183 -2.37 -28.82 33.14
N GLY A 184 -1.22 -28.79 32.46
CA GLY A 184 0.05 -28.29 32.98
C GLY A 184 0.41 -26.85 32.55
N ASP A 185 1.48 -26.29 33.12
CA ASP A 185 1.93 -24.91 32.82
C ASP A 185 2.68 -24.83 31.48
N VAL A 186 1.92 -24.74 30.37
CA VAL A 186 2.47 -24.54 29.02
C VAL A 186 3.35 -23.29 28.95
N ALA A 187 2.95 -22.19 29.60
CA ALA A 187 3.72 -20.97 29.60
C ALA A 187 5.06 -21.13 30.34
N GLY A 188 5.07 -21.88 31.44
CA GLY A 188 6.28 -22.26 32.17
C GLY A 188 7.24 -23.13 31.37
N ILE A 189 6.69 -24.09 30.62
CA ILE A 189 7.48 -24.93 29.71
C ILE A 189 8.17 -24.07 28.64
N PHE A 190 7.41 -23.18 27.97
CA PHE A 190 7.99 -22.28 26.96
C PHE A 190 9.02 -21.31 27.58
N ARG A 191 8.74 -20.73 28.76
CA ARG A 191 9.74 -19.93 29.50
C ARG A 191 11.02 -20.70 29.75
N SER A 192 10.92 -21.98 30.13
CA SER A 192 12.08 -22.82 30.36
C SER A 192 12.87 -23.08 29.08
N CYS A 193 12.21 -23.35 27.96
CA CYS A 193 12.85 -23.62 26.66
C CYS A 193 13.71 -22.44 26.17
N TYR A 194 13.30 -21.21 26.44
CA TYR A 194 13.99 -19.98 26.02
C TYR A 194 15.14 -19.54 26.93
N ARG A 195 15.44 -20.27 28.02
CA ARG A 195 16.64 -20.01 28.84
C ARG A 195 17.94 -20.34 28.09
N LYS A 196 17.87 -21.19 27.07
CA LYS A 196 18.99 -21.54 26.19
C LYS A 196 19.09 -20.56 25.02
N THR A 197 19.76 -19.44 25.27
CA THR A 197 19.90 -18.36 24.28
C THR A 197 20.86 -18.70 23.14
N ASP A 198 21.77 -19.65 23.36
CA ASP A 198 22.74 -20.18 22.41
C ASP A 198 22.08 -20.95 21.24
N GLU A 199 20.94 -21.59 21.50
CA GLU A 199 20.20 -22.31 20.47
C GLU A 199 19.25 -21.40 19.65
N TYR A 200 19.10 -20.12 20.02
CA TYR A 200 18.13 -19.21 19.39
C TYR A 200 18.47 -18.91 17.92
N GLY A 201 17.52 -19.17 17.01
CA GLY A 201 17.66 -18.83 15.58
C GLY A 201 18.71 -19.65 14.81
N THR A 202 19.15 -20.78 15.37
CA THR A 202 20.10 -21.72 14.78
C THR A 202 19.53 -22.49 13.59
N LEU A 203 18.22 -22.78 13.59
CA LEU A 203 17.52 -23.43 12.48
C LEU A 203 16.94 -22.40 11.52
N LYS A 204 17.05 -22.67 10.22
CA LYS A 204 16.38 -21.91 9.16
C LYS A 204 15.15 -22.68 8.69
N LEU A 205 14.10 -21.94 8.35
CA LEU A 205 12.97 -22.53 7.63
C LEU A 205 13.48 -23.16 6.33
N PRO A 206 12.99 -24.35 5.96
CA PRO A 206 13.33 -24.95 4.67
C PRO A 206 13.10 -23.92 3.55
N SER A 207 14.17 -23.56 2.85
CA SER A 207 14.04 -22.79 1.62
C SER A 207 13.41 -23.73 0.60
N HIS A 208 12.26 -23.37 0.03
CA HIS A 208 11.79 -23.98 -1.21
C HIS A 208 12.68 -23.52 -2.37
N SER A 209 13.97 -23.85 -2.33
CA SER A 209 14.85 -23.90 -3.50
C SER A 209 14.74 -25.28 -4.15
N GLY A 210 13.50 -25.71 -4.38
CA GLY A 210 13.13 -26.95 -5.02
C GLY A 210 11.80 -26.73 -5.72
N LYS A 211 11.88 -26.43 -7.03
CA LYS A 211 10.79 -26.34 -8.02
C LYS A 211 9.41 -26.76 -7.48
N LYS A 212 8.64 -25.80 -6.97
CA LYS A 212 7.18 -25.71 -7.12
C LYS A 212 6.82 -24.23 -7.06
N SER A 213 6.30 -23.77 -8.19
CA SER A 213 5.94 -22.40 -8.53
C SER A 213 5.12 -21.75 -7.43
N SER A 214 5.49 -20.54 -7.03
CA SER A 214 4.64 -19.71 -6.17
C SER A 214 3.39 -19.26 -6.94
N PRO A 215 2.25 -18.96 -6.30
CA PRO A 215 1.09 -18.36 -6.96
C PRO A 215 1.42 -17.03 -7.65
N ASN A 216 2.44 -16.32 -7.16
CA ASN A 216 2.97 -15.13 -7.80
C ASN A 216 3.74 -15.46 -9.09
N ASP A 217 4.46 -16.59 -9.15
CA ASP A 217 5.11 -17.08 -10.37
C ASP A 217 4.08 -17.57 -11.39
N ALA A 218 2.91 -18.06 -10.96
CA ALA A 218 1.83 -18.40 -11.89
C ALA A 218 1.25 -17.13 -12.55
N ALA A 219 1.07 -16.05 -11.79
CA ALA A 219 0.65 -14.76 -12.35
C ALA A 219 1.75 -14.15 -13.24
N THR A 220 3.02 -14.23 -12.85
CA THR A 220 4.14 -13.76 -13.66
C THR A 220 4.34 -14.63 -14.91
N SER A 221 4.18 -15.95 -14.82
CA SER A 221 4.19 -16.88 -15.95
C SER A 221 3.03 -16.58 -16.89
N VAL A 222 1.81 -16.39 -16.37
CA VAL A 222 0.64 -16.01 -17.18
C VAL A 222 0.86 -14.68 -17.87
N VAL A 223 1.43 -13.68 -17.19
CA VAL A 223 1.77 -12.40 -17.83
C VAL A 223 2.84 -12.58 -18.90
N SER A 224 3.89 -13.36 -18.65
CA SER A 224 4.93 -13.65 -19.64
C SER A 224 4.40 -14.46 -20.84
N ASP A 225 3.46 -15.38 -20.62
CA ASP A 225 2.81 -16.17 -21.66
C ASP A 225 1.88 -15.28 -22.51
N ILE A 226 1.16 -14.35 -21.87
CA ILE A 226 0.35 -13.33 -22.55
C ILE A 226 1.25 -12.39 -23.36
N GLU A 227 2.36 -11.90 -22.78
CA GLU A 227 3.31 -11.03 -23.48
C GLU A 227 3.94 -11.72 -24.68
N ALA A 228 4.36 -12.98 -24.52
CA ALA A 228 4.87 -13.80 -25.60
C ALA A 228 3.83 -13.99 -26.70
N PHE A 229 2.59 -14.35 -26.35
CA PHE A 229 1.49 -14.47 -27.32
C PHE A 229 1.24 -13.14 -28.04
N LEU A 230 1.06 -12.03 -27.33
CA LEU A 230 0.79 -10.72 -27.92
C LEU A 230 1.93 -10.28 -28.86
N SER A 231 3.18 -10.57 -28.51
CA SER A 231 4.33 -10.28 -29.37
C SER A 231 4.29 -10.98 -30.74
N THR A 232 3.57 -12.12 -30.84
CA THR A 232 3.33 -12.80 -32.13
C THR A 232 2.23 -12.14 -32.96
N GLN A 233 1.28 -11.46 -32.31
CA GLN A 233 0.09 -10.90 -32.96
C GLN A 233 0.35 -9.52 -33.57
N GLY A 234 1.28 -8.75 -33.00
CA GLY A 234 1.65 -7.44 -33.52
C GLY A 234 2.34 -6.55 -32.50
N ARG A 235 2.45 -5.26 -32.83
CA ARG A 235 3.01 -4.22 -31.95
C ARG A 235 1.88 -3.47 -31.26
N PHE A 236 1.98 -3.32 -29.95
CA PHE A 236 1.00 -2.61 -29.13
C PHE A 236 1.66 -1.35 -28.54
N ARG A 237 0.90 -0.25 -28.47
CA ARG A 237 1.36 0.97 -27.81
C ARG A 237 0.22 1.70 -27.13
N LYS A 238 0.56 2.53 -26.15
CA LYS A 238 -0.37 3.49 -25.55
C LYS A 238 -0.03 4.88 -26.07
N ASN A 239 -0.96 5.48 -26.81
CA ASN A 239 -0.82 6.85 -27.26
C ASN A 239 -0.98 7.80 -26.07
N THR A 240 0.06 8.54 -25.73
CA THR A 240 0.09 9.40 -24.53
C THR A 240 -0.77 10.65 -24.69
N ILE A 241 -1.05 11.07 -25.93
CA ILE A 241 -1.87 12.24 -26.26
C ILE A 241 -3.36 11.86 -26.21
N THR A 242 -3.76 10.81 -26.93
CA THR A 242 -5.18 10.39 -27.00
C THR A 242 -5.59 9.49 -25.84
N ARG A 243 -4.63 8.97 -25.07
CA ARG A 243 -4.79 7.98 -23.99
C ARG A 243 -5.34 6.62 -24.44
N LYS A 244 -5.44 6.39 -25.75
CA LYS A 244 -5.93 5.14 -26.33
C LYS A 244 -4.81 4.10 -26.48
N CYS A 245 -5.18 2.83 -26.37
CA CYS A 245 -4.33 1.72 -26.78
C CYS A 245 -4.47 1.52 -28.29
N GLU A 246 -3.34 1.34 -28.97
CA GLU A 246 -3.28 1.15 -30.43
C GLU A 246 -2.48 -0.11 -30.74
N MET A 247 -2.83 -0.78 -31.85
CA MET A 247 -2.17 -1.98 -32.33
C MET A 247 -1.82 -1.86 -33.81
N ALA A 248 -0.65 -2.39 -34.19
CA ALA A 248 -0.26 -2.62 -35.56
C ALA A 248 -0.03 -4.13 -35.76
N GLU A 249 -0.75 -4.76 -36.69
CA GLU A 249 -0.60 -6.18 -37.00
C GLU A 249 0.82 -6.52 -37.48
N THR A 250 1.24 -7.77 -37.29
CA THR A 250 2.54 -8.27 -37.75
C THR A 250 2.71 -8.03 -39.26
N GLY A 251 3.69 -7.20 -39.63
CA GLY A 251 3.96 -6.79 -41.01
C GLY A 251 3.38 -5.44 -41.44
N SER A 252 2.61 -4.78 -40.57
CA SER A 252 2.08 -3.42 -40.79
C SER A 252 2.78 -2.40 -39.89
N ASP A 253 3.07 -1.22 -40.43
CA ASP A 253 3.53 -0.04 -39.67
C ASP A 253 2.38 0.89 -39.26
N LYS A 254 1.14 0.56 -39.65
CA LYS A 254 -0.03 1.38 -39.35
C LYS A 254 -0.67 0.96 -38.03
N PHE A 255 -0.62 1.86 -37.06
CA PHE A 255 -1.32 1.70 -35.78
C PHE A 255 -2.78 2.15 -35.90
N SER A 256 -3.70 1.32 -35.42
CA SER A 256 -5.12 1.66 -35.27
C SER A 256 -5.59 1.45 -33.84
N ASP A 257 -6.66 2.15 -33.46
CA ASP A 257 -7.30 2.01 -32.14
C ASP A 257 -7.58 0.53 -31.84
N LEU A 258 -7.13 0.08 -30.67
CA LEU A 258 -7.40 -1.27 -30.17
C LEU A 258 -8.86 -1.32 -29.67
N THR A 259 -9.75 -1.85 -30.50
CA THR A 259 -11.18 -1.96 -30.19
C THR A 259 -11.51 -3.23 -29.40
N ASP A 260 -12.64 -3.24 -28.69
CA ASP A 260 -13.13 -4.42 -27.97
C ASP A 260 -13.26 -5.65 -28.87
N ARG A 261 -13.63 -5.48 -30.14
CA ARG A 261 -13.71 -6.58 -31.12
C ARG A 261 -12.33 -7.21 -31.37
N MET A 262 -11.28 -6.39 -31.46
CA MET A 262 -9.91 -6.87 -31.65
C MET A 262 -9.41 -7.57 -30.38
N VAL A 263 -9.69 -7.00 -29.20
CA VAL A 263 -9.37 -7.61 -27.90
C VAL A 263 -10.05 -8.98 -27.76
N ASN A 264 -11.35 -9.09 -28.07
CA ASN A 264 -12.07 -10.37 -28.04
C ASN A 264 -11.49 -11.39 -29.02
N THR A 265 -11.05 -10.95 -30.20
CA THR A 265 -10.39 -11.81 -31.17
C THR A 265 -9.05 -12.33 -30.63
N LEU A 266 -8.28 -11.51 -29.93
CA LEU A 266 -7.02 -11.91 -29.29
C LEU A 266 -7.28 -12.93 -28.16
N TRP A 267 -8.31 -12.72 -27.34
CA TRP A 267 -8.71 -13.67 -26.30
C TRP A 267 -9.11 -15.04 -26.87
N CYS A 268 -9.91 -15.08 -27.94
CA CYS A 268 -10.30 -16.34 -28.58
C CYS A 268 -9.12 -17.09 -29.23
N ARG A 269 -8.03 -16.38 -29.58
CA ARG A 269 -6.82 -17.00 -30.14
C ARG A 269 -5.86 -17.51 -29.07
N MET A 270 -6.03 -17.06 -27.83
CA MET A 270 -5.18 -17.42 -26.70
C MET A 270 -5.76 -18.59 -25.88
N SER A 271 -7.07 -18.84 -25.98
CA SER A 271 -7.78 -19.98 -25.40
C SER A 271 -7.60 -21.26 -26.22
#